data_AF-A0A2K3MHK5-F1
#
_entry.id   AF-A0A2K3MHK5-F1
#
_cell.length_a   1.000
_cell.length_b   1.000
_cell.length_c   1.000
_cell.angle_alpha   90.00
_cell.angle_beta   90.00
_cell.angle_gamma   90.00
#
_symmetry.space_group_name_H-M   'P 1'
#
loop_
_entity.id
_entity.type
_entity.pdbx_description
1 polymer ?
#
loop_
_entity_poly.entity_id
_entity_poly.type
_entity_poly.pdbx_seq_one_letter_code
_entity_poly.pdbx_strand_id
1 'polypeptide(L)'
;VLDFLNNRHKVHHDSINFCQEILRKKPVEWKAVLRNNLTQPINDVDLVVTIGGDGTLLQASHFVDDKIPVLGVNSDPTRIDEVEQFSGEFDATRSTGHLCSATVENFEQIEGVAAAVKFNNTVVIMMNR
;
A
#
# COMPACT_ATOMS: atom_id res chain seq x y z
N VAL A 1 -17.96 -1.67 -17.56
CA VAL A 1 -16.90 -0.74 -17.07
C VAL A 1 -17.18 -0.15 -15.70
N LEU A 2 -18.35 0.48 -15.42
CA LEU A 2 -18.59 1.13 -14.12
C LEU A 2 -18.52 0.16 -12.92
N ASP A 3 -19.08 -1.03 -13.05
CA ASP A 3 -19.01 -2.06 -12.01
C ASP A 3 -17.57 -2.52 -11.72
N PHE A 4 -16.70 -2.53 -12.75
CA PHE A 4 -15.27 -2.83 -12.57
C PHE A 4 -14.56 -1.74 -11.76
N LEU A 5 -14.85 -0.47 -12.03
CA LEU A 5 -14.28 0.65 -11.27
C LEU A 5 -14.74 0.60 -9.81
N ASN A 6 -16.03 0.34 -9.58
CA ASN A 6 -16.58 0.17 -8.23
C ASN A 6 -15.93 -1.02 -7.51
N ASN A 7 -15.71 -2.14 -8.20
CA ASN A 7 -15.03 -3.29 -7.64
C ASN A 7 -13.59 -2.95 -7.22
N ARG A 8 -12.82 -2.29 -8.08
CA ARG A 8 -11.43 -1.85 -7.78
C ARG A 8 -11.38 -0.93 -6.56
N HIS A 9 -12.29 0.06 -6.50
CA HIS A 9 -12.40 0.93 -5.32
C HIS A 9 -12.71 0.14 -4.05
N LYS A 10 -13.63 -0.83 -4.13
CA LYS A 10 -13.97 -1.71 -3.01
C LYS A 10 -12.76 -2.55 -2.56
N VAL A 11 -12.09 -3.24 -3.48
CA VAL A 11 -10.93 -4.08 -3.16
C VAL A 11 -9.81 -3.24 -2.53
N HIS A 12 -9.53 -2.06 -3.07
CA HIS A 12 -8.55 -1.13 -2.48
C HIS A 12 -8.93 -0.70 -1.05
N HIS A 13 -10.20 -0.34 -0.82
CA HIS A 13 -10.67 0.02 0.52
C HIS A 13 -10.62 -1.14 1.51
N ASP A 14 -11.03 -2.34 1.08
CA ASP A 14 -10.98 -3.54 1.90
C ASP A 14 -9.50 -3.87 2.27
N SER A 15 -8.57 -3.64 1.34
CA SER A 15 -7.12 -3.79 1.56
C SER A 15 -6.58 -2.83 2.62
N ILE A 16 -6.98 -1.55 2.56
CA ILE A 16 -6.62 -0.53 3.55
C ILE A 16 -7.10 -0.96 4.93
N ASN A 17 -8.38 -1.33 5.04
CA ASN A 17 -8.98 -1.74 6.32
C ASN A 17 -8.26 -2.96 6.90
N PHE A 18 -7.95 -3.96 6.06
CA PHE A 18 -7.23 -5.15 6.48
C PHE A 18 -5.84 -4.82 7.07
N CYS A 19 -5.07 -3.98 6.37
CA CYS A 19 -3.74 -3.59 6.85
C CYS A 19 -3.80 -2.80 8.17
N GLN A 20 -4.78 -1.89 8.31
CA GLN A 20 -5.00 -1.14 9.55
C GLN A 20 -5.39 -2.06 10.72
N GLU A 21 -6.23 -3.07 10.48
CA GLU A 21 -6.63 -4.04 11.51
C GLU A 21 -5.46 -4.90 11.98
N ILE A 22 -4.51 -5.26 11.09
CA ILE A 22 -3.27 -5.93 11.49
C ILE A 22 -2.44 -5.02 12.39
N LEU A 23 -2.19 -3.78 11.98
CA LEU A 23 -1.36 -2.84 12.74
C LEU A 23 -1.98 -2.46 14.09
N ARG A 24 -3.32 -2.41 14.19
CA ARG A 24 -4.04 -2.18 15.45
C ARG A 24 -3.78 -3.24 16.51
N LYS A 25 -3.44 -4.47 16.10
CA LYS A 25 -3.12 -5.58 17.02
C LYS A 25 -1.68 -5.55 17.53
N LYS A 26 -0.85 -4.63 17.01
CA LYS A 26 0.58 -4.55 17.31
C LYS A 26 0.85 -3.44 18.34
N PRO A 27 1.89 -3.58 19.16
CA PRO A 27 2.30 -2.56 20.12
C PRO A 27 3.15 -1.46 19.45
N VAL A 28 2.66 -0.89 18.35
CA VAL A 28 3.35 0.18 17.60
C VAL A 28 2.38 1.33 17.34
N GLU A 29 2.86 2.56 17.47
CA GLU A 29 2.07 3.72 17.05
C GLU A 29 2.07 3.82 15.52
N TRP A 30 0.92 4.15 14.94
CA TRP A 30 0.84 4.36 13.49
C TRP A 30 -0.10 5.50 13.12
N LYS A 31 0.14 6.08 11.94
CA LYS A 31 -0.67 7.16 11.38
C LYS A 31 -1.01 6.88 9.92
N ALA A 32 -2.30 6.87 9.59
CA ALA A 32 -2.74 6.85 8.19
C ALA A 32 -2.71 8.25 7.58
N VAL A 33 -2.20 8.35 6.36
CA VAL A 33 -2.12 9.56 5.56
C VAL A 33 -2.57 9.25 4.13
N LEU A 34 -3.52 10.03 3.63
CA LEU A 34 -3.94 9.94 2.24
C LEU A 34 -2.88 10.54 1.32
N ARG A 35 -2.65 9.90 0.18
CA ARG A 35 -1.70 10.33 -0.87
C ARG A 35 -1.83 11.82 -1.18
N ASN A 36 -3.06 12.29 -1.37
CA ASN A 36 -3.33 13.67 -1.80
C ASN A 36 -3.20 14.70 -0.67
N ASN A 37 -3.02 14.25 0.58
CA ASN A 37 -2.86 15.13 1.74
C ASN A 37 -1.39 15.30 2.12
N LEU A 38 -0.49 14.61 1.42
CA LEU A 38 0.95 14.68 1.66
C LEU A 38 1.52 15.96 1.04
N THR A 39 1.93 16.89 1.89
CA THR A 39 2.43 18.22 1.50
C THR A 39 3.78 18.54 2.11
N GLN A 40 4.23 17.74 3.07
CA GLN A 40 5.46 17.93 3.84
C GLN A 40 6.26 16.62 3.85
N PRO A 41 7.60 16.67 3.92
CA PRO A 41 8.42 15.50 4.10
C PRO A 41 8.05 14.71 5.37
N ILE A 42 8.14 13.38 5.28
CA ILE A 42 7.98 12.44 6.38
C ILE A 42 9.37 12.24 7.00
N ASN A 43 9.48 12.50 8.30
CA ASN A 43 10.71 12.36 9.07
C ASN A 43 10.43 11.63 10.38
N ASP A 44 11.49 11.15 11.04
CA ASP A 44 11.46 10.61 12.41
C ASP A 44 10.52 9.40 12.62
N VAL A 45 10.32 8.61 11.57
CA VAL A 45 9.53 7.37 11.58
C VAL A 45 10.42 6.18 11.25
N ASP A 46 10.08 5.01 11.77
CA ASP A 46 10.89 3.82 11.50
C ASP A 46 10.56 3.14 10.17
N LEU A 47 9.36 3.38 9.65
CA LEU A 47 8.86 2.75 8.43
C LEU A 47 7.73 3.57 7.81
N VAL A 48 7.73 3.65 6.48
CA VAL A 48 6.56 4.02 5.70
C VAL A 48 5.99 2.79 5.00
N VAL A 49 4.73 2.50 5.23
CA VAL A 49 3.99 1.45 4.51
C VAL A 49 3.09 2.11 3.47
N THR A 50 3.21 1.74 2.21
CA THR A 50 2.35 2.25 1.12
C THR A 50 1.34 1.19 0.73
N ILE A 51 0.06 1.55 0.66
CA ILE A 51 -1.04 0.68 0.24
C ILE A 51 -1.60 1.24 -1.05
N GLY A 52 -1.40 0.53 -2.16
CA GLY A 52 -1.76 0.99 -3.49
C GLY A 52 -1.03 0.20 -4.57
N GLY A 53 -0.55 0.86 -5.62
CA GLY A 53 0.35 0.24 -6.60
C GLY A 53 1.73 0.90 -6.58
N ASP A 54 2.52 0.63 -7.61
CA ASP A 54 3.88 1.20 -7.79
C ASP A 54 3.85 2.74 -7.76
N GLY A 55 2.81 3.36 -8.32
CA GLY A 55 2.63 4.81 -8.30
C GLY A 55 2.43 5.39 -6.89
N THR A 56 1.83 4.65 -5.96
CA THR A 56 1.69 5.10 -4.56
C THR A 56 3.03 5.05 -3.85
N LEU A 57 3.82 4.00 -4.09
CA LEU A 57 5.17 3.87 -3.53
C LEU A 57 6.11 4.96 -4.07
N LEU A 58 6.12 5.15 -5.40
CA LEU A 58 6.90 6.22 -6.03
C LEU A 58 6.48 7.61 -5.54
N GLN A 59 5.19 7.83 -5.29
CA GLN A 59 4.76 9.09 -4.68
C GLN A 59 5.37 9.26 -3.29
N ALA A 60 5.34 8.23 -2.45
CA ALA A 60 5.88 8.29 -1.10
C ALA A 60 7.40 8.53 -1.09
N SER A 61 8.14 7.97 -2.05
CA SER A 61 9.59 8.15 -2.15
C SER A 61 10.03 9.60 -2.34
N HIS A 62 9.15 10.48 -2.83
CA HIS A 62 9.42 11.93 -2.92
C HIS A 62 9.35 12.67 -1.59
N PHE A 63 8.87 12.02 -0.52
CA PHE A 63 8.66 12.65 0.79
C PHE A 63 9.46 11.99 1.91
N VAL A 64 10.18 10.90 1.64
CA VAL A 64 11.08 10.25 2.62
C VAL A 64 12.53 10.50 2.24
N ASP A 65 13.42 10.49 3.23
CA ASP A 65 14.86 10.49 3.00
C ASP A 65 15.42 9.06 2.80
N ASP A 66 16.73 8.95 2.63
CA ASP A 66 17.43 7.68 2.40
C ASP A 66 17.58 6.81 3.66
N LYS A 67 17.07 7.26 4.81
CA LYS A 67 17.17 6.54 6.09
C LYS A 67 15.88 5.80 6.44
N ILE A 68 14.75 6.24 5.90
CA ILE A 68 13.45 5.69 6.21
C ILE A 68 13.10 4.59 5.18
N PRO A 69 12.98 3.31 5.60
CA PRO A 69 12.57 2.26 4.69
C PRO A 69 11.12 2.48 4.24
N VAL A 70 10.83 2.10 2.99
CA VAL A 70 9.49 2.11 2.41
C VAL A 70 9.08 0.69 2.06
N LEU A 71 7.98 0.22 2.64
CA LEU A 71 7.36 -1.07 2.33
C LEU A 71 6.16 -0.87 1.41
N GLY A 72 6.22 -1.40 0.20
CA GLY A 72 5.10 -1.39 -0.75
C GLY A 72 4.16 -2.58 -0.59
N VAL A 73 2.87 -2.30 -0.43
CA VAL A 73 1.78 -3.28 -0.40
C VAL A 73 0.88 -3.04 -1.61
N ASN A 74 0.93 -3.98 -2.56
CA ASN A 74 0.06 -3.95 -3.73
C ASN A 74 -1.37 -4.30 -3.30
N SER A 75 -2.26 -3.30 -3.27
CA SER A 75 -3.63 -3.46 -2.80
C SER A 75 -4.54 -4.15 -3.80
N ASP A 76 -4.23 -4.02 -5.09
CA ASP A 76 -5.08 -4.53 -6.15
C ASP A 76 -4.23 -5.00 -7.34
N PRO A 77 -3.49 -6.12 -7.19
CA PRO A 77 -2.58 -6.61 -8.22
C PRO A 77 -3.29 -6.91 -9.53
N THR A 78 -2.57 -6.81 -10.65
CA THR A 78 -3.08 -7.22 -11.97
C THR A 78 -3.55 -8.66 -11.94
N ARG A 79 -4.78 -8.86 -12.44
CA ARG A 79 -5.44 -10.16 -12.55
C ARG A 79 -5.45 -10.60 -14.00
N ILE A 80 -4.67 -11.63 -14.31
CA ILE A 80 -4.45 -12.09 -15.70
C ILE A 80 -5.77 -12.52 -16.35
N ASP A 81 -6.63 -13.20 -15.58
CA ASP A 81 -7.98 -13.59 -15.97
C ASP A 81 -8.84 -12.38 -16.43
N GLU A 82 -8.81 -11.28 -15.68
CA GLU A 82 -9.53 -10.06 -16.06
C GLU A 82 -8.94 -9.41 -17.31
N VAL A 83 -7.60 -9.40 -17.44
CA VAL A 83 -6.93 -8.82 -18.62
C VAL A 83 -7.27 -9.60 -19.89
N GLU A 84 -7.18 -10.92 -19.84
CA GLU A 84 -7.53 -11.79 -20.98
C GLU A 84 -8.99 -11.63 -21.37
N GLN A 85 -9.90 -11.51 -20.40
CA GLN A 85 -11.32 -11.41 -20.65
C GLN A 85 -11.76 -10.04 -21.21
N PHE A 86 -11.17 -8.94 -20.72
CA PHE A 86 -11.72 -7.59 -20.96
C PHE A 86 -10.84 -6.65 -21.78
N SER A 87 -9.61 -7.04 -22.14
CA SER A 87 -8.67 -6.18 -22.89
C SER A 87 -9.17 -5.69 -24.26
N GLY A 88 -10.16 -6.35 -24.86
CA GLY A 88 -10.82 -5.89 -26.08
C GLY A 88 -11.85 -4.77 -25.89
N GLU A 89 -12.30 -4.53 -24.65
CA GLU A 89 -13.32 -3.53 -24.31
C GLU A 89 -12.73 -2.30 -23.62
N PHE A 90 -11.79 -2.50 -22.69
CA PHE A 90 -11.13 -1.44 -21.93
C PHE A 90 -9.79 -1.92 -21.37
N ASP A 91 -8.97 -0.98 -20.88
CA ASP A 91 -7.75 -1.33 -20.16
C ASP A 91 -8.08 -1.96 -18.79
N ALA A 92 -8.05 -3.28 -18.75
CA ALA A 92 -8.29 -4.06 -17.55
C ALA A 92 -7.03 -4.20 -16.66
N THR A 93 -5.88 -3.64 -17.05
CA THR A 93 -4.66 -3.74 -16.23
C THR A 93 -4.78 -2.97 -14.91
N ARG A 94 -3.98 -3.41 -13.94
CA ARG A 94 -3.77 -2.75 -12.64
C ARG A 94 -2.27 -2.60 -12.42
N SER A 95 -1.84 -2.20 -11.23
CA SER A 95 -0.42 -2.21 -10.91
C SER A 95 0.07 -3.65 -10.77
N THR A 96 1.12 -4.03 -11.49
CA THR A 96 1.80 -5.32 -11.25
C THR A 96 2.48 -5.33 -9.89
N GLY A 97 2.96 -4.17 -9.41
CA GLY A 97 3.58 -4.06 -8.09
C GLY A 97 5.07 -4.46 -8.12
N HIS A 98 5.81 -4.07 -9.16
CA HIS A 98 7.24 -4.41 -9.27
C HIS A 98 8.08 -3.76 -8.16
N LEU A 99 7.58 -2.67 -7.58
CA LEU A 99 8.19 -1.97 -6.44
C LEU A 99 7.56 -2.40 -5.12
N CYS A 100 6.45 -3.14 -5.15
CA CYS A 100 5.77 -3.62 -3.96
C CYS A 100 6.39 -4.94 -3.49
N SER A 101 6.76 -5.01 -2.22
CA SER A 101 7.31 -6.22 -1.59
C SER A 101 6.22 -7.16 -1.07
N ALA A 102 4.98 -6.69 -1.00
CA ALA A 102 3.85 -7.43 -0.43
C ALA A 102 2.57 -7.22 -1.24
N THR A 103 1.63 -8.13 -1.06
CA THR A 103 0.20 -7.94 -1.34
C THR A 103 -0.56 -8.02 -0.01
N VAL A 104 -1.86 -7.77 -0.03
CA VAL A 104 -2.71 -7.93 1.16
C VAL A 104 -2.61 -9.35 1.74
N GLU A 105 -2.46 -10.37 0.89
CA GLU A 105 -2.45 -11.78 1.29
C GLU A 105 -1.24 -12.14 2.16
N ASN A 106 -0.10 -11.46 1.97
CA ASN A 106 1.14 -11.74 2.71
C ASN A 106 1.59 -10.57 3.60
N PHE A 107 0.77 -9.51 3.72
CA PHE A 107 1.12 -8.32 4.49
C PHE A 107 1.44 -8.63 5.96
N GLU A 108 0.65 -9.48 6.63
CA GLU A 108 0.90 -9.83 8.04
C GLU A 108 2.26 -10.53 8.24
N GLN A 109 2.67 -11.36 7.26
CA GLN A 109 3.94 -12.07 7.31
C GLN A 109 5.12 -11.11 7.06
N ILE A 110 5.01 -10.26 6.04
CA ILE A 110 6.06 -9.30 5.68
C ILE A 110 6.19 -8.19 6.74
N GLU A 111 5.08 -7.73 7.31
CA GLU A 111 5.09 -6.82 8.46
C GLU A 111 5.75 -7.49 9.66
N GLY A 112 5.46 -8.76 9.95
CA GLY A 112 6.14 -9.51 11.02
C GLY A 112 7.65 -9.59 10.83
N VAL A 113 8.14 -9.73 9.59
CA VAL A 113 9.57 -9.68 9.26
C VAL A 113 10.12 -8.27 9.45
N ALA A 114 9.37 -7.24 9.04
CA ALA A 114 9.76 -5.85 9.27
C ALA A 114 9.79 -5.50 10.77
N ALA A 115 8.87 -6.02 11.57
CA ALA A 115 8.78 -5.83 13.02
C ALA A 115 9.84 -6.63 13.82
N ALA A 116 10.54 -7.58 13.18
CA ALA A 116 11.77 -8.13 13.75
C ALA A 116 12.85 -7.04 13.87
N VAL A 117 12.73 -5.95 13.09
CA VAL A 117 13.36 -4.66 13.37
C VAL A 117 12.50 -3.98 14.45
N LYS A 118 13.05 -3.78 15.65
CA LYS A 118 12.31 -3.11 16.73
C LYS A 118 11.94 -1.69 16.32
N PHE A 119 10.64 -1.44 16.14
CA PHE A 119 10.10 -0.10 15.96
C PHE A 119 10.03 0.60 17.33
N ASN A 120 10.65 1.78 17.43
CA ASN A 120 10.63 2.65 18.61
C ASN A 120 9.79 3.91 18.38
N ASN A 121 9.51 4.24 17.13
CA ASN A 121 8.78 5.42 16.67
C ASN A 121 7.54 5.01 15.85
N THR A 122 6.79 6.01 15.38
CA THR A 122 5.55 5.83 14.61
C THR A 122 5.83 5.17 13.24
N VAL A 123 4.91 4.31 12.78
CA VAL A 123 4.82 3.84 11.39
C VAL A 123 3.81 4.70 10.62
N VAL A 124 4.20 5.22 9.45
CA VAL A 124 3.28 5.99 8.60
C VAL A 124 2.71 5.11 7.51
N ILE A 125 1.38 5.07 7.39
CA ILE A 125 0.69 4.33 6.34
C ILE A 125 0.18 5.32 5.30
N MET A 126 0.71 5.21 4.09
CA MET A 126 0.35 6.02 2.94
C MET A 126 -0.64 5.26 2.06
N MET A 127 -1.81 5.85 1.78
CA MET A 127 -2.89 5.19 1.04
C MET A 127 -3.29 6.01 -0.18
N ASN A 128 -3.67 5.36 -1.28
CA ASN A 128 -4.32 6.10 -2.37
C ASN A 128 -5.78 6.44 -1.98
N ARG A 129 -6.37 7.40 -2.69
CA ARG A 129 -7.77 7.80 -2.49
C ARG A 129 -8.72 6.94 -3.34
#